data_AF-A0A0A2BCF8-F1
#
_entry.id   AF-A0A0A2BCF8-F1
#
_cell.length_a   1.000
_cell.length_b   1.000
_cell.length_c   1.000
_cell.angle_alpha   90.00
_cell.angle_beta   90.00
_cell.angle_gamma   90.00
#
_symmetry.space_group_name_H-M   'P 1'
#
loop_
_entity.id
_entity.type
_entity.pdbx_description
1 polymer ?
#
loop_
_entity_poly.entity_id
_entity_poly.type
_entity_poly.pdbx_seq_one_letter_code
_entity_poly.pdbx_strand_id
1 'polypeptide(L)'
;MVKGFSDNEIKIDTEIKESKKEKKGLAAFLKGKKFTYTLPGKKQINIFGSIVLGLNLILILLVILYLNNQDFHDFVFNVGR
;
A
#
# COMPACT_ATOMS: atom_id res chain seq x y z
N MET A 1 20.17 43.77 -40.51
CA MET A 1 21.63 43.73 -40.29
C MET A 1 21.89 43.90 -38.79
N VAL A 2 22.15 42.79 -38.07
CA VAL A 2 23.12 42.65 -36.97
C VAL A 2 23.48 41.17 -36.95
N LYS A 3 24.77 40.87 -37.14
CA LYS A 3 25.39 39.56 -37.11
C LYS A 3 25.85 39.25 -35.68
N GLY A 4 25.76 37.98 -35.29
CA GLY A 4 26.85 37.28 -34.63
C GLY A 4 26.73 37.08 -33.12
N PHE A 5 26.51 35.82 -32.72
CA PHE A 5 27.27 35.04 -31.73
C PHE A 5 26.93 33.56 -32.04
N SER A 6 27.67 32.89 -32.94
CA SER A 6 28.92 32.14 -32.73
C SER A 6 28.78 30.98 -31.74
N ASP A 7 28.60 29.79 -32.32
CA ASP A 7 29.27 28.53 -32.02
C ASP A 7 29.96 28.38 -30.66
N ASN A 8 29.57 27.33 -29.91
CA ASN A 8 30.53 26.31 -29.47
C ASN A 8 29.79 25.09 -28.90
N GLU A 9 29.71 24.06 -29.73
CA GLU A 9 29.58 22.67 -29.34
C GLU A 9 30.68 22.32 -28.33
N ILE A 10 30.34 22.15 -27.06
CA ILE A 10 31.24 21.52 -26.08
C ILE A 10 30.84 20.05 -26.00
N LYS A 11 31.50 19.26 -26.85
CA LYS A 11 31.64 17.81 -26.69
C LYS A 11 32.22 17.55 -25.30
N ILE A 12 31.38 17.10 -24.37
CA ILE A 12 31.86 16.38 -23.18
C ILE A 12 31.75 14.90 -23.51
N ASP A 13 32.68 14.46 -24.36
CA ASP A 13 33.13 13.08 -24.41
C ASP A 13 33.74 12.77 -23.05
N THR A 14 32.94 12.26 -22.14
CA THR A 14 33.43 11.39 -21.09
C THR A 14 32.30 10.46 -20.69
N GLU A 15 32.10 9.45 -21.54
CA GLU A 15 31.71 8.11 -21.09
C GLU A 15 32.68 7.68 -19.97
N ILE A 16 32.47 8.21 -18.76
CA ILE A 16 32.98 7.58 -17.56
C ILE A 16 32.09 6.37 -17.40
N LYS A 17 32.59 5.26 -17.95
CA LYS A 17 32.28 3.89 -17.56
C LYS A 17 32.44 3.75 -16.04
N GLU A 18 31.54 4.31 -15.25
CA GLU A 18 31.28 3.80 -13.92
C GLU A 18 30.31 2.64 -14.09
N SER A 19 30.90 1.46 -14.20
CA SER A 19 30.27 0.19 -13.88
C SER A 19 29.79 0.20 -12.42
N LYS A 20 28.77 0.99 -12.11
CA LYS A 20 28.07 0.90 -10.83
C LYS A 20 27.14 -0.29 -11.00
N LYS A 21 27.62 -1.46 -10.58
CA LYS A 21 26.76 -2.61 -10.28
C LYS A 21 25.62 -2.10 -9.40
N GLU A 22 24.51 -1.74 -10.03
CA GLU A 22 23.26 -1.48 -9.34
C GLU A 22 22.98 -2.77 -8.58
N LYS A 23 23.17 -2.71 -7.26
CA LYS A 23 22.80 -3.82 -6.38
C LYS A 23 21.30 -4.00 -6.61
N LYS A 24 20.94 -5.01 -7.40
CA LYS A 24 19.58 -5.50 -7.69
C LYS A 24 18.94 -6.06 -6.41
N GLY A 25 18.90 -5.25 -5.37
CA GLY A 25 18.28 -5.54 -4.09
C GLY A 25 16.98 -4.78 -4.00
N LEU A 26 16.02 -5.38 -3.27
CA LEU A 26 14.75 -4.74 -2.93
C LEU A 26 14.95 -3.33 -2.35
N ALA A 27 16.06 -3.09 -1.64
CA ALA A 27 16.44 -1.77 -1.13
C ALA A 27 16.62 -0.68 -2.21
N ALA A 28 17.17 -1.01 -3.40
CA ALA A 28 17.28 -0.04 -4.49
C ALA A 28 15.91 0.27 -5.12
N PHE A 29 15.03 -0.75 -5.20
CA PHE A 29 13.64 -0.60 -5.63
C PHE A 29 12.80 0.26 -4.67
N LEU A 30 13.04 0.15 -3.36
CA LEU A 30 12.34 0.92 -2.33
C LEU A 30 12.91 2.36 -2.21
N LYS A 31 14.21 2.56 -2.46
CA LYS A 31 14.85 3.88 -2.40
C LYS A 31 14.42 4.84 -3.51
N GLY A 32 14.02 4.31 -4.68
CA GLY A 32 13.54 5.09 -5.82
C GLY A 32 12.04 5.40 -5.82
N LYS A 33 11.24 4.70 -5.00
CA LYS A 33 9.78 4.90 -4.92
C LYS A 33 9.43 5.63 -3.64
N LYS A 34 9.05 6.91 -3.76
CA LYS A 34 8.37 7.61 -2.67
C LYS A 34 7.07 6.85 -2.39
N PHE A 35 6.97 6.23 -1.22
CA PHE A 35 5.71 5.65 -0.72
C PHE A 35 4.75 6.80 -0.42
N THR A 36 4.16 7.37 -1.45
CA THR A 36 3.04 8.29 -1.31
C THR A 36 1.83 7.45 -0.93
N TYR A 37 1.26 7.71 0.24
CA TYR A 37 0.00 7.10 0.64
C TYR A 37 -1.09 7.63 -0.28
N THR A 38 -1.40 6.86 -1.33
CA THR A 38 -2.46 7.21 -2.26
C THR A 38 -3.78 6.93 -1.56
N LEU A 39 -4.64 7.94 -1.46
CA LEU A 39 -5.96 7.75 -0.86
C LEU A 39 -6.72 6.65 -1.62
N PRO A 40 -7.35 5.70 -0.90
CA PRO A 40 -8.13 4.65 -1.54
C PRO A 40 -9.24 5.27 -2.39
N GLY A 41 -9.45 4.70 -3.58
CA GLY A 41 -10.50 5.19 -4.49
C GLY A 41 -11.90 5.00 -3.90
N LYS A 42 -12.91 5.74 -4.41
CA LYS A 42 -14.30 5.67 -3.92
C LYS A 42 -14.86 4.24 -3.81
N LYS A 43 -14.54 3.38 -4.80
CA LYS A 43 -14.96 1.97 -4.78
C LYS A 43 -14.32 1.18 -3.63
N GLN A 44 -13.04 1.42 -3.34
CA GLN A 44 -12.34 0.75 -2.24
C GLN A 44 -12.90 1.19 -0.89
N ILE A 45 -13.15 2.50 -0.72
CA ILE A 45 -13.75 3.04 0.51
C ILE A 45 -15.10 2.38 0.79
N ASN A 46 -15.97 2.23 -0.21
CA ASN A 46 -17.27 1.58 -0.01
C ASN A 46 -17.14 0.10 0.38
N ILE A 47 -16.17 -0.61 -0.20
CA ILE A 47 -15.89 -2.01 0.16
C ILE A 47 -15.39 -2.09 1.60
N PHE A 48 -14.41 -1.27 1.98
CA PHE A 48 -13.92 -1.21 3.36
C PHE A 48 -15.04 -0.85 4.35
N GLY A 49 -15.86 0.15 4.02
CA GLY A 49 -17.00 0.55 4.84
C GLY A 49 -18.03 -0.57 5.00
N SER A 50 -18.36 -1.27 3.90
CA SER A 50 -19.28 -2.41 3.91
C SER A 50 -18.75 -3.57 4.77
N ILE A 51 -17.46 -3.88 4.67
CA ILE A 51 -16.84 -4.94 5.48
C ILE A 51 -16.89 -4.57 6.96
N VAL A 52 -16.48 -3.35 7.31
CA VAL A 52 -16.50 -2.88 8.70
C VAL A 52 -17.92 -2.94 9.25
N LEU A 53 -18.90 -2.41 8.51
CA LEU A 53 -20.30 -2.42 8.95
C LEU A 53 -20.85 -3.85 9.08
N GLY A 54 -20.57 -4.71 8.11
CA GLY A 54 -21.01 -6.11 8.11
C GLY A 54 -20.41 -6.91 9.27
N LEU A 55 -19.12 -6.77 9.54
CA LEU A 55 -18.46 -7.44 10.66
C LEU A 55 -19.02 -6.98 12.01
N ASN A 56 -19.32 -5.67 12.16
CA ASN A 56 -19.93 -5.16 13.38
C ASN A 56 -21.37 -5.68 13.57
N LEU A 57 -22.16 -5.76 12.50
CA LEU A 57 -23.50 -6.37 12.56
C LEU A 57 -23.44 -7.85 12.95
N ILE A 58 -22.51 -8.61 12.36
CA ILE A 58 -22.29 -10.01 12.70
C ILE A 58 -21.87 -10.16 14.16
N LEU A 59 -20.97 -9.30 14.66
CA LEU A 59 -20.56 -9.32 16.06
C LEU A 59 -21.76 -9.14 17.00
N ILE A 60 -22.64 -8.18 16.71
CA ILE A 60 -23.84 -7.94 17.52
C ILE A 60 -24.75 -9.18 17.51
N LEU A 61 -24.95 -9.81 16.36
CA LEU A 61 -25.74 -11.04 16.25
C LEU A 61 -25.14 -12.18 17.07
N LEU A 62 -23.82 -12.36 17.02
CA LEU A 62 -23.12 -13.38 17.81
C LEU A 62 -23.24 -13.12 19.31
N VAL A 63 -23.16 -11.86 19.75
CA VAL A 63 -23.36 -11.49 21.16
C VAL A 63 -24.80 -11.80 21.60
N ILE A 64 -25.80 -11.45 20.80
CA ILE A 64 -27.20 -11.79 21.09
C ILE A 64 -27.38 -13.30 21.16
N LEU A 65 -26.80 -14.06 20.23
CA LEU A 65 -26.88 -15.52 20.22
C LEU A 65 -26.21 -16.12 21.46
N TYR A 66 -25.04 -15.60 21.85
CA TYR A 66 -24.32 -16.01 23.06
C TYR A 66 -25.13 -15.81 24.33
N LEU A 67 -25.89 -14.72 24.44
CA LEU A 67 -26.71 -14.44 25.63
C LEU A 67 -28.03 -15.22 25.67
N ASN A 68 -28.57 -15.62 24.52
CA ASN A 68 -29.91 -16.24 24.43
C ASN A 68 -29.90 -17.73 24.09
N ASN A 69 -28.74 -18.33 23.81
CA ASN A 69 -28.62 -19.74 23.47
C ASN A 69 -27.52 -20.40 24.30
N GLN A 70 -27.92 -21.29 25.20
CA GLN A 70 -27.02 -22.01 26.11
C GLN A 70 -26.03 -22.92 25.37
N ASP A 71 -26.47 -23.63 24.32
CA ASP A 71 -25.61 -24.51 23.55
C ASP A 71 -24.50 -23.71 22.83
N PHE A 72 -24.85 -22.53 22.31
CA PHE A 72 -23.88 -21.64 21.68
C PHE A 72 -22.94 -20.99 22.70
N HIS A 73 -23.44 -20.61 23.87
CA HIS A 73 -22.61 -20.16 24.98
C HIS A 73 -21.56 -21.21 25.34
N ASP A 74 -21.99 -22.46 25.55
CA ASP A 74 -21.12 -23.56 25.94
C ASP A 74 -20.15 -23.96 24.83
N PHE A 75 -20.57 -23.88 23.56
CA PHE A 75 -19.67 -24.04 22.41
C PHE A 75 -18.55 -22.99 22.44
N VAL A 76 -18.88 -21.71 22.57
CA VAL A 76 -17.87 -20.62 22.63
C VAL A 76 -16.95 -20.81 23.83
N PHE A 77 -17.49 -21.18 24.99
CA PHE A 77 -16.73 -21.38 26.22
C PHE A 77 -15.78 -22.58 26.13
N ASN A 78 -16.21 -23.66 25.48
CA ASN A 78 -15.40 -24.85 25.24
C ASN A 78 -14.32 -24.64 24.17
N VAL A 79 -14.58 -23.83 23.15
CA VAL A 79 -13.56 -23.44 22.15
C VAL A 79 -12.52 -22.50 22.77
N GLY A 80 -12.91 -21.68 23.73
CA GLY A 80 -12.01 -20.76 24.43
C GLY A 80 -11.13 -21.40 25.50
N ARG A 81 -11.33 -22.69 25.81
CA ARG A 81 -10.58 -23.46 26.80
C ARG A 81 -9.49 -24.30 26.14
#